data_AF-A0A352KK52-F1
#
_entry.id   AF-A0A352KK52-F1
#
_cell.length_a   1.000
_cell.length_b   1.000
_cell.length_c   1.000
_cell.angle_alpha   90.00
_cell.angle_beta   90.00
_cell.angle_gamma   90.00
#
_symmetry.space_group_name_H-M   'P 1'
#
loop_
_entity.id
_entity.type
_entity.pdbx_description
1 polymer ?
#
loop_
_entity_poly.entity_id
_entity_poly.type
_entity_poly.pdbx_seq_one_letter_code
_entity_poly.pdbx_strand_id
1 'polypeptide(L)'
;MVTVHLIAGLLALILGLVQLLAAKGTGRHRILGWVWVVTMIALCSSAFFLSGFPGLIVGLSIFHLLSIWTLICLVISLLAIRKQQIARHRAFMVGAYLGTVGAGLGTLAPGRIIHEWLFALTLS
;
A
#
# COMPACT_ATOMS: atom_id res chain seq x y z
N MET A 1 -9.77 -12.70 -4.38
CA MET A 1 -9.06 -11.65 -3.62
C MET A 1 -8.13 -10.80 -4.46
N VAL A 2 -7.52 -11.35 -5.52
CA VAL A 2 -6.64 -10.62 -6.46
C VAL A 2 -7.26 -9.30 -6.97
N THR A 3 -8.50 -9.33 -7.51
CA THR A 3 -9.16 -8.12 -8.05
C THR A 3 -9.32 -7.01 -7.01
N VAL A 4 -9.75 -7.37 -5.79
CA VAL A 4 -9.92 -6.41 -4.68
C VAL A 4 -8.57 -5.80 -4.32
N HIS A 5 -7.51 -6.61 -4.23
CA HIS A 5 -6.17 -6.14 -3.93
C HIS A 5 -5.64 -5.19 -5.02
N LEU A 6 -5.83 -5.51 -6.30
CA LEU A 6 -5.41 -4.66 -7.41
C LEU A 6 -6.16 -3.32 -7.42
N ILE A 7 -7.49 -3.33 -7.26
CA ILE A 7 -8.29 -2.10 -7.20
C ILE A 7 -7.87 -1.26 -5.98
N ALA A 8 -7.73 -1.87 -4.81
CA ALA A 8 -7.28 -1.17 -3.61
C ALA A 8 -5.86 -0.60 -3.78
N GLY A 9 -4.98 -1.30 -4.49
CA GLY A 9 -3.61 -0.87 -4.78
C GLY A 9 -3.58 0.38 -5.66
N LEU A 10 -4.35 0.36 -6.75
CA LEU A 10 -4.49 1.52 -7.65
C LEU A 10 -5.09 2.72 -6.92
N LEU A 11 -6.17 2.51 -6.16
CA LEU A 11 -6.78 3.57 -5.37
C LEU A 11 -5.82 4.12 -4.32
N ALA A 12 -5.04 3.26 -3.64
CA ALA A 12 -4.06 3.68 -2.64
C ALA A 12 -2.96 4.54 -3.26
N LEU A 13 -2.50 4.23 -4.47
CA LEU A 13 -1.52 5.04 -5.20
C LEU A 13 -2.11 6.40 -5.60
N ILE A 14 -3.30 6.42 -6.20
CA ILE A 14 -3.94 7.67 -6.65
C ILE A 14 -4.26 8.57 -5.46
N LEU A 15 -4.99 8.04 -4.47
CA LEU A 15 -5.39 8.80 -3.28
C LEU A 15 -4.18 9.25 -2.47
N GLY A 16 -3.14 8.42 -2.37
CA GLY A 16 -1.91 8.76 -1.67
C GLY A 16 -1.18 9.93 -2.34
N LEU A 17 -1.05 9.91 -3.67
CA LEU A 17 -0.47 11.01 -4.42
C LEU A 17 -1.25 12.31 -4.22
N VAL A 18 -2.58 12.25 -4.39
CA VAL A 18 -3.47 13.40 -4.17
C VAL A 18 -3.33 13.93 -2.75
N GLN A 19 -3.29 13.05 -1.75
CA GLN A 19 -3.14 13.39 -0.34
C GLN A 19 -1.80 14.08 -0.03
N LEU A 20 -0.71 13.62 -0.65
CA LEU A 20 0.62 14.22 -0.50
C LEU A 20 0.71 15.59 -1.17
N LEU A 21 0.01 15.80 -2.28
CA LEU A 21 -0.04 17.09 -2.99
C LEU A 21 -0.99 18.09 -2.31
N ALA A 22 -2.10 17.61 -1.72
CA ALA A 22 -3.13 18.45 -1.11
C ALA A 22 -2.59 19.41 -0.04
N ALA A 23 -3.27 20.56 0.14
CA ALA A 23 -2.95 21.53 1.18
C ALA A 23 -3.12 20.93 2.58
N LYS A 24 -2.05 20.97 3.37
CA LYS A 24 -1.93 20.30 4.67
C LYS A 24 -2.67 21.09 5.75
N GLY A 25 -3.16 20.40 6.77
CA GLY A 25 -3.90 21.03 7.87
C GLY A 25 -5.36 21.41 7.56
N THR A 26 -5.84 21.14 6.35
CA THR A 26 -7.23 21.43 5.94
C THR A 26 -8.19 20.29 6.28
N GLY A 27 -9.49 20.58 6.38
CA GLY A 27 -10.52 19.54 6.51
C GLY A 27 -10.52 18.55 5.34
N ARG A 28 -10.24 19.05 4.11
CA ARG A 28 -10.09 18.22 2.91
C ARG A 28 -8.95 17.21 3.05
N HIS A 29 -7.79 17.64 3.54
CA HIS A 29 -6.65 16.75 3.82
C HIS A 29 -7.01 15.68 4.86
N ARG A 30 -7.84 16.01 5.86
CA ARG A 30 -8.29 15.02 6.86
C ARG A 30 -9.21 13.97 6.23
N ILE A 31 -10.18 14.39 5.42
CA ILE A 31 -11.12 13.48 4.74
C ILE A 31 -10.37 12.55 3.79
N LEU A 32 -9.54 13.12 2.89
CA LEU A 32 -8.73 12.35 1.96
C LEU A 32 -7.78 11.39 2.69
N GLY A 33 -7.17 11.83 3.79
CA GLY A 33 -6.32 10.99 4.62
C GLY A 33 -7.05 9.79 5.22
N TRP A 34 -8.29 9.98 5.70
CA TRP A 34 -9.09 8.86 6.20
C TRP A 34 -9.49 7.88 5.10
N VAL A 35 -9.92 8.38 3.94
CA VAL A 35 -10.25 7.53 2.78
C VAL A 35 -9.03 6.70 2.40
N TRP A 36 -7.86 7.34 2.28
CA TRP A 36 -6.60 6.65 1.97
C TRP A 36 -6.22 5.59 3.02
N VAL A 37 -6.37 5.88 4.31
CA VAL A 37 -6.11 4.90 5.39
C VAL A 37 -7.03 3.68 5.27
N VAL A 38 -8.33 3.88 5.02
CA VAL A 38 -9.27 2.75 4.82
C VAL A 38 -8.90 1.93 3.59
N THR A 39 -8.54 2.58 2.48
CA THR A 39 -8.04 1.90 1.27
C THR A 39 -6.79 1.09 1.56
N MET A 40 -5.83 1.64 2.31
CA MET A 40 -4.60 0.94 2.69
C MET A 40 -4.87 -0.27 3.60
N ILE A 41 -5.84 -0.18 4.51
CA ILE A 41 -6.27 -1.32 5.33
C ILE A 41 -6.87 -2.42 4.43
N ALA A 42 -7.77 -2.08 3.51
CA ALA A 42 -8.34 -3.04 2.56
C ALA A 42 -7.26 -3.70 1.68
N LEU A 43 -6.29 -2.90 1.21
CA LEU A 43 -5.15 -3.38 0.43
C LEU A 43 -4.30 -4.39 1.22
N CYS A 44 -3.90 -4.03 2.44
CA CYS A 44 -3.09 -4.90 3.30
C CYS A 44 -3.87 -6.16 3.69
N SER A 45 -5.14 -6.03 4.10
CA SER A 45 -5.99 -7.15 4.49
C SER A 45 -6.17 -8.15 3.34
N SER A 46 -6.47 -7.66 2.13
CA SER A 46 -6.61 -8.52 0.94
C SER A 46 -5.30 -9.22 0.54
N ALA A 47 -4.13 -8.64 0.88
CA ALA A 47 -2.82 -9.25 0.67
C ALA A 47 -2.63 -10.56 1.46
N PHE A 48 -3.19 -10.67 2.66
CA PHE A 48 -3.11 -11.90 3.47
C PHE A 48 -3.89 -13.07 2.86
N PHE A 49 -4.90 -12.78 2.05
CA PHE A 49 -5.69 -13.80 1.35
C PHE A 49 -5.16 -14.12 -0.05
N LEU A 50 -4.09 -13.47 -0.48
CA LEU A 50 -3.37 -13.80 -1.70
C LEU A 50 -2.41 -14.96 -1.40
N SER A 51 -2.89 -16.18 -1.57
CA SER A 51 -2.08 -17.40 -1.45
C SER A 51 -1.14 -17.50 -2.65
N GLY A 52 0.17 -17.28 -2.42
CA GLY A 52 1.19 -17.38 -3.44
C GLY A 52 2.46 -18.01 -2.90
N PHE A 53 2.47 -19.34 -2.77
CA PHE A 53 3.53 -20.30 -3.14
C PHE A 53 3.29 -21.64 -2.41
N PRO A 54 3.10 -22.76 -3.13
CA PRO A 54 3.26 -24.08 -2.53
C PRO A 54 4.76 -24.29 -2.28
N GLY A 55 5.20 -24.39 -1.02
CA GLY A 55 6.58 -24.80 -0.73
C GLY A 55 7.29 -24.14 0.45
N LEU A 56 6.73 -23.14 1.12
CA LEU A 56 7.30 -22.65 2.38
C LEU A 56 6.36 -22.91 3.54
N ILE A 57 6.52 -24.11 4.09
CA ILE A 57 6.00 -24.53 5.39
C ILE A 57 6.79 -23.74 6.44
N VAL A 58 6.40 -22.46 6.61
CA VAL A 58 6.61 -21.41 7.66
C VAL A 58 6.34 -20.04 6.95
N GLY A 59 5.22 -19.95 6.21
CA GLY A 59 5.04 -19.08 5.04
C GLY A 59 4.61 -17.62 5.28
N LEU A 60 5.47 -16.78 5.87
CA LEU A 60 5.35 -15.32 5.72
C LEU A 60 6.16 -14.88 4.49
N SER A 61 5.51 -14.75 3.33
CA SER A 61 6.16 -14.09 2.19
C SER A 61 6.54 -12.65 2.56
N ILE A 62 7.63 -12.11 2.00
CA ILE A 62 8.10 -10.73 2.25
C ILE A 62 6.97 -9.68 2.13
N PHE A 63 5.98 -9.95 1.27
CA PHE A 63 4.80 -9.10 1.08
C PHE A 63 3.82 -9.10 2.26
N HIS A 64 3.73 -10.21 3.02
CA HIS A 64 2.95 -10.26 4.25
C HIS A 64 3.62 -9.43 5.34
N LEU A 65 4.95 -9.55 5.48
CA LEU A 65 5.73 -8.71 6.40
C LEU A 65 5.59 -7.23 6.05
N LEU A 66 5.64 -6.89 4.75
CA LEU A 66 5.44 -5.52 4.29
C LEU A 66 4.02 -5.01 4.60
N SER A 67 3.00 -5.86 4.48
CA SER A 67 1.62 -5.50 4.82
C SER A 67 1.46 -5.25 6.33
N ILE A 68 2.01 -6.13 7.18
CA ILE A 68 2.01 -5.93 8.64
C ILE A 68 2.74 -4.64 9.00
N TRP A 69 3.94 -4.44 8.45
CA TRP A 69 4.73 -3.24 8.69
C TRP A 69 3.99 -1.97 8.28
N THR A 70 3.33 -1.98 7.13
CA THR A 70 2.52 -0.86 6.64
C THR A 70 1.39 -0.53 7.60
N LEU A 71 0.66 -1.54 8.11
CA LEU A 71 -0.40 -1.33 9.11
C LEU A 71 0.15 -0.73 10.41
N ILE A 72 1.31 -1.19 10.88
CA ILE A 72 2.00 -0.60 12.04
C ILE A 72 2.34 0.87 11.78
N CYS A 73 2.90 1.20 10.60
CA CYS A 73 3.19 2.57 10.21
C CYS A 73 1.95 3.48 10.23
N LEU A 74 0.80 2.99 9.75
CA LEU A 74 -0.46 3.74 9.79
C LEU A 74 -0.91 4.02 11.23
N VAL A 75 -0.88 3.02 12.11
CA VAL A 75 -1.24 3.21 13.52
C VAL A 75 -0.31 4.23 14.18
N ILE A 76 1.00 4.10 14.01
CA ILE A 76 1.98 5.05 14.55
C ILE A 76 1.72 6.45 14.01
N SER A 77 1.44 6.59 12.72
CA SER A 77 1.15 7.88 12.09
C SER A 77 -0.11 8.55 12.63
N LEU A 78 -1.17 7.77 12.88
CA LEU A 78 -2.42 8.27 13.46
C LEU A 78 -2.27 8.62 14.95
N LEU A 79 -1.43 7.91 15.69
CA LEU A 79 -1.09 8.27 17.07
C LEU A 79 -0.22 9.54 17.11
N ALA A 80 0.72 9.68 16.18
CA ALA A 80 1.61 10.84 16.07
C ALA A 80 0.81 12.13 15.83
N ILE A 81 -0.16 12.11 14.90
CA ILE A 81 -0.97 13.31 14.62
C ILE A 81 -1.86 13.71 15.80
N ARG A 82 -2.37 12.73 16.58
CA ARG A 82 -3.12 13.01 17.82
C ARG A 82 -2.25 13.70 18.88
N LYS A 83 -0.97 13.35 18.92
CA LYS A 83 0.04 14.00 19.79
C LYS A 83 0.65 15.27 19.18
N GLN A 84 0.09 15.77 18.08
CA GLN A 84 0.60 16.92 17.31
C GLN A 84 2.07 16.74 16.83
N GLN A 85 2.55 15.50 16.71
CA GLN A 85 3.87 15.19 16.19
C GLN A 85 3.84 15.15 14.65
N ILE A 86 3.73 16.34 14.03
CA ILE A 86 3.52 16.49 12.58
C ILE A 86 4.66 15.86 11.77
N ALA A 87 5.91 16.07 12.18
CA ALA A 87 7.07 15.49 11.49
C ALA A 87 7.02 13.96 11.46
N ARG A 88 6.64 13.34 12.58
CA ARG A 88 6.50 11.88 12.69
C ARG A 88 5.32 11.36 11.87
N HIS A 89 4.17 12.01 11.95
CA HIS A 89 3.01 11.69 11.09
C HIS A 89 3.40 11.71 9.61
N ARG A 90 4.05 12.79 9.16
CA ARG A 90 4.51 12.95 7.78
C ARG A 90 5.49 11.84 7.38
N ALA A 91 6.50 11.56 8.20
CA ALA A 91 7.51 10.55 7.88
C ALA A 91 6.88 9.16 7.66
N PHE A 92 5.97 8.73 8.54
CA PHE A 92 5.29 7.44 8.39
C PHE A 92 4.28 7.42 7.23
N MET A 93 3.54 8.51 6.97
CA MET A 93 2.65 8.55 5.80
C MET A 93 3.42 8.49 4.48
N VAL A 94 4.51 9.25 4.36
CA VAL A 94 5.37 9.22 3.17
C VAL A 94 6.04 7.86 3.02
N GLY A 95 6.59 7.30 4.10
CA GLY A 95 7.21 5.98 4.09
C GLY A 95 6.24 4.87 3.66
N ALA A 96 5.01 4.89 4.18
CA ALA A 96 3.97 3.94 3.77
C ALA A 96 3.61 4.10 2.29
N TYR A 97 3.47 5.33 1.79
CA TYR A 97 3.21 5.58 0.37
C TYR A 97 4.34 5.08 -0.54
N LEU A 98 5.60 5.39 -0.19
CA LEU A 98 6.77 4.89 -0.93
C LEU A 98 6.86 3.36 -0.88
N GLY A 99 6.50 2.74 0.25
CA GLY A 99 6.36 1.29 0.37
C GLY A 99 5.32 0.72 -0.60
N THR A 100 4.15 1.36 -0.74
CA THR A 100 3.13 0.98 -1.72
C THR A 100 3.64 1.10 -3.15
N VAL A 101 4.36 2.18 -3.49
CA VAL A 101 4.98 2.35 -4.82
C VAL A 101 6.01 1.25 -5.08
N GLY A 102 6.91 0.99 -4.12
CA GLY A 102 7.91 -0.07 -4.22
C GLY A 102 7.29 -1.46 -4.36
N ALA A 103 6.23 -1.76 -3.61
CA ALA A 103 5.49 -3.01 -3.73
C ALA A 103 4.84 -3.16 -5.12
N GLY A 104 4.22 -2.10 -5.62
CA GLY A 104 3.64 -2.05 -6.97
C GLY A 104 4.69 -2.29 -8.05
N LEU A 105 5.84 -1.61 -7.98
CA LEU A 105 6.96 -1.85 -8.89
C LEU A 105 7.51 -3.27 -8.79
N GLY A 106 7.55 -3.85 -7.58
CA GLY A 106 7.95 -5.24 -7.36
C GLY A 106 7.07 -6.26 -8.07
N THR A 107 5.84 -5.90 -8.46
CA THR A 107 4.99 -6.76 -9.29
C THR A 107 5.44 -6.86 -10.75
N LEU A 108 6.28 -5.94 -11.22
CA LEU A 108 6.84 -5.93 -12.59
C LEU A 108 8.10 -6.79 -12.73
N ALA A 109 8.61 -7.34 -11.62
CA ALA A 109 9.79 -8.21 -11.64
C ALA A 109 9.56 -9.47 -12.49
N PRO A 110 10.61 -10.00 -13.16
CA PRO A 110 10.49 -11.20 -13.99
C PRO A 110 9.90 -12.39 -13.21
N GLY A 111 9.02 -13.17 -13.83
CA GLY A 111 8.31 -14.28 -13.19
C GLY A 111 7.12 -13.89 -12.31
N ARG A 112 6.63 -12.64 -12.40
CA ARG A 112 5.38 -12.19 -11.76
C ARG A 112 4.26 -12.10 -12.79
N ILE A 113 3.02 -12.37 -12.36
CA ILE A 113 1.83 -12.41 -13.23
C ILE A 113 1.67 -11.14 -14.08
N ILE A 114 1.94 -9.95 -13.51
CA ILE A 114 1.83 -8.67 -14.24
C ILE A 114 2.93 -8.54 -15.31
N HIS A 115 4.15 -9.02 -15.01
CA HIS A 115 5.23 -9.09 -16.00
C HIS A 115 4.83 -10.01 -17.16
N GLU A 116 4.37 -11.23 -16.86
CA GLU A 116 3.92 -12.19 -17.88
C GLU A 116 2.81 -11.61 -18.77
N TRP A 117 1.82 -10.92 -18.21
CA TRP A 117 0.75 -10.30 -18.98
C TRP A 117 1.26 -9.19 -19.91
N LEU A 118 2.17 -8.34 -19.43
CA LEU A 118 2.71 -7.24 -20.23
C LEU A 118 3.58 -7.75 -21.40
N PHE A 119 4.43 -8.75 -21.16
CA PHE A 119 5.33 -9.27 -22.18
C PHE A 119 4.68 -10.29 -23.12
N ALA A 120 3.62 -11.00 -22.67
CA ALA A 120 2.80 -11.83 -23.55
C ALA A 120 2.04 -11.01 -24.60
N LEU A 121 1.56 -9.81 -24.23
CA LEU A 121 0.88 -8.87 -25.15
C LEU A 121 1.82 -8.21 -26.18
N THR A 122 3.13 -8.20 -25.95
CA THR A 122 4.11 -7.66 -26.91
C THR A 122 4.56 -8.67 -27.97
N LEU A 123 4.17 -9.93 -27.84
CA LEU A 123 4.57 -11.04 -28.74
C LEU A 123 3.41 -11.59 -29.58
N SER A 124 2.23 -10.96 -29.54
CA SER A 124 1.03 -11.27 -30.34
C SER A 124 0.67 -10.12 -31.27
#